data_AF-A0A1W4WSH4-F1
#
_entry.id   AF-A0A1W4WSH4-F1
#
_cell.length_a   1.000
_cell.length_b   1.000
_cell.length_c   1.000
_cell.angle_alpha   90.00
_cell.angle_beta   90.00
_cell.angle_gamma   90.00
#
_symmetry.space_group_name_H-M   'P 1'
#
loop_
_entity.id
_entity.type
_entity.pdbx_description
1 polymer ?
#
loop_
_entity_poly.entity_id
_entity_poly.type
_entity_poly.pdbx_seq_one_letter_code
_entity_poly.pdbx_strand_id
1 'polypeptide(L)'
;MDNVCITSFLTKTQRLILGFFILLLVDIICVSLGQLSKYMNNNEAYDKPFFITYIHSCMFSIYLLGFCLWPSWRDYCSSPRNYMIIDNNLEDDNFYHDSHSSLSNPVYVPVKISDRDNIDKSSGTESDDTCTKSVRFNKLAEVRQMSELEAAEAMMARLPYHASAKAEHGKITYNLPIYKVIKLAFVAGLLWFIGNYSHALALKMVPIELVNFLSSTSSIFTLALCDFLPANQTDKFTLSKLMAVFISILGLGFVIFSKSNIESPILTQGALLVFLHALFIASYAVFLRRKIDHEDKIDIPLFFGFIGLINLFVLWPIMLFLNLNDCERIEWPTKHQWSHILLNGFIGTVISEVLWIWGAFLTSPLLAIMMLSLIHPLTMLTDFLYDKLTYPYLFYSGSASMVLAVVSIVVLIQYENWDPVLNALRRAYSSVFTNLTIVRSRISDQNSEQTEALISINSEHEA
;
A
#
# COMPACT_ATOMS: atom_id res chain seq x y z
N MET A 1 4.70 20.38 6.06
CA MET A 1 4.04 20.36 4.73
C MET A 1 5.01 19.93 3.62
N ASP A 2 6.28 19.63 3.90
CA ASP A 2 7.30 19.56 2.84
C ASP A 2 7.70 18.13 2.40
N ASN A 3 7.49 17.10 3.23
CA ASN A 3 7.95 15.74 2.90
C ASN A 3 7.05 14.99 1.89
N VAL A 4 5.75 15.33 1.84
CA VAL A 4 4.77 14.69 0.91
C VAL A 4 4.77 15.38 -0.46
N CYS A 5 5.41 16.55 -0.58
CA CYS A 5 5.52 17.27 -1.87
C CYS A 5 6.54 16.62 -2.82
N ILE A 6 7.56 15.94 -2.28
CA ILE A 6 8.69 15.42 -3.05
C ILE A 6 8.27 14.21 -3.90
N THR A 7 7.40 13.32 -3.39
CA THR A 7 7.08 12.06 -4.08
C THR A 7 6.28 12.25 -5.38
N SER A 8 5.51 13.33 -5.48
CA SER A 8 4.66 13.64 -6.64
C SER A 8 5.40 14.06 -7.91
N PHE A 9 6.66 14.52 -7.80
CA PHE A 9 7.51 14.92 -8.94
C PHE A 9 8.49 13.82 -9.38
N LEU A 10 8.51 12.68 -8.70
CA LEU A 10 9.47 11.62 -8.96
C LEU A 10 9.06 10.79 -10.19
N THR A 11 10.02 10.57 -11.08
CA THR A 11 9.89 9.57 -12.15
C THR A 11 9.65 8.16 -11.56
N LYS A 12 9.04 7.25 -12.32
CA LYS A 12 8.78 5.85 -11.91
C LYS A 12 10.02 5.20 -11.27
N THR A 13 11.20 5.43 -11.87
CA THR A 13 12.47 4.92 -11.37
C THR A 13 12.88 5.54 -10.05
N GLN A 14 12.77 6.86 -9.89
CA GLN A 14 13.08 7.54 -8.63
C GLN A 14 12.15 7.10 -7.49
N ARG A 15 10.86 6.92 -7.78
CA ARG A 15 9.89 6.40 -6.80
C ARG A 15 10.26 4.98 -6.33
N LEU A 16 10.63 4.11 -7.26
CA LEU A 16 11.08 2.75 -6.97
C LEU A 16 12.37 2.73 -6.13
N ILE A 17 13.36 3.57 -6.49
CA ILE A 17 14.62 3.69 -5.73
C ILE A 17 14.36 4.20 -4.31
N LEU A 18 13.50 5.21 -4.15
CA LEU A 18 13.11 5.74 -2.85
C LEU A 18 12.45 4.66 -1.99
N GLY A 19 11.48 3.92 -2.56
CA GLY A 19 10.81 2.85 -1.84
C GLY A 19 11.75 1.71 -1.45
N PHE A 20 12.68 1.32 -2.33
CA PHE A 20 13.72 0.33 -2.00
C PHE A 20 14.61 0.80 -0.83
N PHE A 21 15.05 2.06 -0.85
CA PHE A 21 15.87 2.62 0.23
C PHE A 21 15.11 2.66 1.56
N ILE A 22 13.83 3.00 1.55
CA ILE A 22 12.97 2.99 2.74
C ILE A 22 12.82 1.56 3.29
N LEU A 23 12.57 0.56 2.44
CA LEU A 23 12.48 -0.84 2.88
C LEU A 23 13.82 -1.34 3.46
N LEU A 24 14.93 -0.98 2.84
CA LEU A 24 16.26 -1.33 3.36
C LEU A 24 16.54 -0.66 4.71
N LEU A 25 16.11 0.58 4.89
CA LEU A 25 16.18 1.28 6.18
C LEU A 25 15.39 0.52 7.26
N VAL A 26 14.19 0.02 6.94
CA VAL A 26 13.39 -0.80 7.85
C VAL A 26 14.15 -2.06 8.25
N ASP A 27 14.74 -2.79 7.30
CA ASP A 27 15.50 -4.00 7.60
C ASP A 27 16.69 -3.71 8.52
N ILE A 28 17.40 -2.59 8.30
CA ILE A 28 18.50 -2.15 9.19
C ILE A 28 17.98 -1.87 10.61
N ILE A 29 16.85 -1.17 10.74
CA ILE A 29 16.22 -0.90 12.04
C ILE A 29 15.87 -2.22 12.74
N CYS A 30 15.25 -3.16 12.02
CA CYS A 30 14.89 -4.47 12.56
C CYS A 30 16.11 -5.27 13.03
N VAL A 31 17.19 -5.33 12.24
CA VAL A 31 18.44 -6.02 12.62
C VAL A 31 19.09 -5.35 13.84
N SER A 32 19.21 -4.03 13.82
CA SER A 32 19.83 -3.27 14.92
C SER A 32 19.08 -3.47 16.23
N LEU A 33 17.75 -3.43 16.18
CA LEU A 33 16.89 -3.63 17.34
C LEU A 33 16.88 -5.08 17.83
N GLY A 34 16.96 -6.04 16.93
CA GLY A 34 17.14 -7.46 17.27
C GLY A 34 18.46 -7.70 18.01
N GLN A 35 19.54 -7.08 17.56
CA GLN A 35 20.84 -7.17 18.25
C GLN A 35 20.84 -6.44 19.59
N LEU A 36 20.24 -5.24 19.66
CA LEU A 36 20.04 -4.52 20.92
C LEU A 36 19.25 -5.37 21.92
N SER A 37 18.21 -6.05 21.44
CA SER A 37 17.39 -6.93 22.27
C SER A 37 18.23 -8.08 22.85
N LYS A 38 19.08 -8.72 22.04
CA LYS A 38 19.99 -9.78 22.54
C LYS A 38 20.95 -9.27 23.62
N TYR A 39 21.56 -8.10 23.44
CA TYR A 39 22.48 -7.53 24.44
C TYR A 39 21.78 -7.15 25.75
N MET A 40 20.54 -6.66 25.68
CA MET A 40 19.78 -6.24 26.86
C MET A 40 19.17 -7.42 27.64
N ASN A 41 18.78 -8.51 26.97
CA ASN A 41 18.00 -9.61 27.58
C ASN A 41 18.84 -10.72 28.23
N ASN A 42 20.08 -10.44 28.64
CA ASN A 42 21.02 -11.47 29.08
C ASN A 42 20.60 -12.33 30.30
N ASN A 43 19.45 -12.11 30.98
CA ASN A 43 19.00 -12.99 32.08
C ASN A 43 17.48 -13.15 32.33
N GLU A 44 16.55 -12.39 31.71
CA GLU A 44 15.09 -12.56 31.97
C GLU A 44 14.21 -12.18 30.76
N ALA A 45 14.07 -13.10 29.80
CA ALA A 45 13.13 -12.91 28.68
C ALA A 45 11.68 -12.96 29.18
N TYR A 46 10.87 -11.97 28.77
CA TYR A 46 9.44 -11.92 29.12
C TYR A 46 8.64 -12.81 28.15
N ASP A 47 8.28 -14.01 28.59
CA ASP A 47 7.71 -15.06 27.75
C ASP A 47 6.18 -14.98 27.60
N LYS A 48 5.63 -13.81 27.26
CA LYS A 48 4.17 -13.61 27.07
C LYS A 48 3.88 -12.97 25.69
N PRO A 49 3.69 -13.79 24.64
CA PRO A 49 3.64 -13.35 23.25
C PRO A 49 2.36 -12.59 22.95
N PHE A 50 1.21 -12.98 23.50
CA PHE A 50 -0.02 -12.22 23.33
C PHE A 50 0.15 -10.83 23.96
N PHE A 51 0.68 -10.76 25.19
CA PHE A 51 0.85 -9.48 25.88
C PHE A 51 1.80 -8.55 25.12
N ILE A 52 2.94 -9.06 24.65
CA ILE A 52 3.89 -8.26 23.85
C ILE A 52 3.22 -7.74 22.57
N THR A 53 2.60 -8.63 21.78
CA THR A 53 1.94 -8.24 20.54
C THR A 53 0.77 -7.29 20.78
N TYR A 54 0.04 -7.45 21.88
CA TYR A 54 -1.04 -6.54 22.29
C TYR A 54 -0.52 -5.13 22.59
N ILE A 55 0.54 -5.01 23.40
CA ILE A 55 1.15 -3.72 23.71
C ILE A 55 1.65 -3.06 22.43
N HIS A 56 2.38 -3.79 21.57
CA HIS A 56 2.86 -3.28 20.28
C HIS A 56 1.72 -2.79 19.38
N SER A 57 0.63 -3.55 19.29
CA SER A 57 -0.57 -3.16 18.55
C SER A 57 -1.19 -1.88 19.09
N CYS A 58 -1.31 -1.76 20.41
CA CYS A 58 -1.90 -0.58 21.05
C CYS A 58 -1.01 0.65 20.84
N MET A 59 0.31 0.48 20.77
CA MET A 59 1.24 1.60 20.56
C MET A 59 1.03 2.31 19.22
N PHE A 60 0.39 1.70 18.22
CA PHE A 60 -0.02 2.42 17.01
C PHE A 60 -0.99 3.59 17.32
N SER A 61 -1.73 3.54 18.43
CA SER A 61 -2.62 4.64 18.85
C SER A 61 -1.86 5.93 19.18
N ILE A 62 -0.55 5.87 19.42
CA ILE A 62 0.31 7.04 19.62
C ILE A 62 0.22 7.98 18.42
N TYR A 63 0.01 7.45 17.20
CA TYR A 63 -0.19 8.30 16.04
C TYR A 63 -1.41 9.20 16.17
N LEU A 64 -2.48 8.80 16.88
CA LEU A 64 -3.62 9.69 17.14
C LEU A 64 -3.28 10.86 18.07
N LEU A 65 -2.17 10.84 18.82
CA LEU A 65 -1.74 12.04 19.55
C LEU A 65 -1.38 13.19 18.60
N GLY A 66 -1.00 12.89 17.35
CA GLY A 66 -0.87 13.91 16.31
C GLY A 66 -2.19 14.64 16.02
N PHE A 67 -3.36 14.04 16.28
CA PHE A 67 -4.66 14.70 16.20
C PHE A 67 -4.84 15.79 17.27
N CYS A 68 -4.23 15.58 18.44
CA CYS A 68 -4.22 16.60 19.50
C CYS A 68 -3.34 17.79 19.11
N LEU A 69 -2.21 17.54 18.43
CA LEU A 69 -1.17 18.53 18.13
C LEU A 69 -1.32 19.21 16.76
N TRP A 70 -2.00 18.59 15.79
CA TRP A 70 -2.08 19.08 14.42
C TRP A 70 -3.53 19.45 14.02
N PRO A 71 -3.81 20.75 13.76
CA PRO A 71 -5.14 21.21 13.35
C PRO A 71 -5.68 20.55 12.08
N SER A 72 -4.82 20.28 11.10
CA SER A 72 -5.22 19.73 9.79
C SER A 72 -5.90 18.36 9.88
N TRP A 73 -5.56 17.55 10.89
CA TRP A 73 -6.23 16.26 11.10
C TRP A 73 -7.57 16.42 11.81
N ARG A 74 -7.73 17.47 12.64
CA ARG A 74 -9.03 17.80 13.22
C ARG A 74 -9.97 18.26 12.11
N ASP A 75 -9.50 19.10 11.21
CA ASP A 75 -10.26 19.55 10.04
C ASP A 75 -10.66 18.36 9.15
N TYR A 76 -9.82 17.34 9.04
CA TYR A 76 -10.17 16.10 8.34
C TYR A 76 -11.40 15.39 8.97
N CYS A 77 -11.50 15.39 10.30
CA CYS A 77 -12.60 14.78 11.06
C CYS A 77 -13.81 15.69 11.32
N SER A 78 -13.61 17.00 11.36
CA SER A 78 -14.62 18.00 11.71
C SER A 78 -15.24 18.70 10.52
N SER A 79 -14.62 18.63 9.34
CA SER A 79 -15.09 19.35 8.17
C SER A 79 -16.07 18.46 7.38
N PRO A 80 -17.40 18.67 7.47
CA PRO A 80 -18.20 18.55 6.26
C PRO A 80 -17.59 19.51 5.24
N ARG A 81 -17.63 19.16 3.95
CA ARG A 81 -16.90 19.84 2.87
C ARG A 81 -17.29 21.34 2.77
N ASN A 82 -16.73 22.16 3.65
CA ASN A 82 -17.03 23.58 3.73
C ASN A 82 -16.17 24.32 2.72
N TYR A 83 -16.72 24.56 1.54
CA TYR A 83 -16.43 25.82 0.86
C TYR A 83 -17.18 26.91 1.64
N MET A 84 -16.45 27.80 2.33
CA MET A 84 -17.08 28.97 2.92
C MET A 84 -17.57 29.90 1.80
N ILE A 85 -18.88 30.04 1.67
CA ILE A 85 -19.47 31.28 1.12
C ILE A 85 -19.57 32.23 2.32
N ILE A 86 -18.87 33.36 2.23
CA ILE A 86 -19.09 34.51 3.11
C ILE A 86 -20.50 35.02 2.77
N ASP A 87 -21.48 34.72 3.62
CA ASP A 87 -22.80 35.34 3.53
C ASP A 87 -22.87 36.49 4.54
N ASN A 88 -22.80 37.71 4.01
CA ASN A 88 -23.22 38.90 4.72
C ASN A 88 -24.74 38.93 4.65
N ASN A 89 -25.42 38.46 5.70
CA ASN A 89 -26.69 38.93 6.25
C ASN A 89 -27.46 37.76 6.88
N LEU A 90 -27.20 37.53 8.17
CA LEU A 90 -28.13 36.85 9.05
C LEU A 90 -29.30 37.81 9.31
N GLU A 91 -30.51 37.44 8.91
CA GLU A 91 -31.76 37.70 9.66
C GLU A 91 -32.90 36.80 9.13
N ASP A 92 -33.42 36.00 10.05
CA ASP A 92 -34.78 35.45 10.22
C ASP A 92 -35.35 34.26 9.39
N ASP A 93 -35.47 33.15 10.12
CA ASP A 93 -36.66 32.28 10.34
C ASP A 93 -37.57 31.85 9.17
N ASN A 94 -37.61 30.53 8.92
CA ASN A 94 -38.79 29.70 9.21
C ASN A 94 -38.58 28.19 8.93
N PHE A 95 -39.12 27.40 9.84
CA PHE A 95 -39.00 25.95 9.97
C PHE A 95 -40.23 25.26 9.36
N TYR A 96 -40.09 24.54 8.23
CA TYR A 96 -41.04 23.49 7.80
C TYR A 96 -40.28 22.37 7.06
N HIS A 97 -40.45 21.14 7.55
CA HIS A 97 -39.96 19.91 6.93
C HIS A 97 -40.81 19.57 5.69
N ASP A 98 -40.21 19.63 4.50
CA ASP A 98 -40.75 18.96 3.31
C ASP A 98 -39.85 17.75 2.97
N SER A 99 -40.28 16.60 3.46
CA SER A 99 -39.62 15.31 3.30
C SER A 99 -39.91 14.75 1.91
N HIS A 100 -39.21 15.19 0.86
CA HIS A 100 -38.80 14.38 -0.31
C HIS A 100 -38.04 15.13 -1.43
N SER A 101 -37.62 16.40 -1.26
CA SER A 101 -36.75 17.07 -2.24
C SER A 101 -35.29 17.14 -1.77
N SER A 102 -34.34 16.65 -2.56
CA SER A 102 -32.89 16.80 -2.32
C SER A 102 -32.39 18.25 -2.44
N LEU A 103 -33.28 19.17 -2.81
CA LEU A 103 -33.01 20.59 -3.04
C LEU A 103 -33.81 21.43 -2.05
N SER A 104 -33.24 22.57 -1.66
CA SER A 104 -33.90 23.58 -0.83
C SER A 104 -35.06 24.25 -1.56
N ASN A 105 -35.84 25.02 -0.80
CA ASN A 105 -36.82 25.94 -1.35
C ASN A 105 -36.16 26.91 -2.35
N PRO A 106 -36.88 27.27 -3.43
CA PRO A 106 -36.34 28.12 -4.49
C PRO A 106 -36.10 29.55 -4.00
N VAL A 107 -34.89 30.06 -4.24
CA VAL A 107 -34.50 31.44 -3.97
C VAL A 107 -34.25 32.15 -5.30
N TYR A 108 -34.92 33.28 -5.55
CA TYR A 108 -34.81 34.01 -6.81
C TYR A 108 -33.77 35.14 -6.70
N VAL A 109 -32.67 35.00 -7.46
CA VAL A 109 -31.56 35.95 -7.46
C VAL A 109 -31.52 36.70 -8.81
N PRO A 110 -31.38 38.04 -8.84
CA PRO A 110 -31.26 38.78 -10.09
C PRO A 110 -30.01 38.35 -10.86
N VAL A 111 -30.18 38.00 -12.13
CA VAL A 111 -29.08 37.66 -13.03
C VAL A 111 -28.32 38.94 -13.36
N LYS A 112 -27.08 39.05 -12.88
CA LYS A 112 -26.14 40.10 -13.31
C LYS A 112 -25.74 39.81 -14.76
N ILE A 113 -26.54 40.31 -15.69
CA ILE A 113 -26.13 40.44 -17.09
C ILE A 113 -25.12 41.58 -17.07
N SER A 114 -23.83 41.28 -17.26
CA SER A 114 -22.84 42.33 -17.51
C SER A 114 -23.37 43.19 -18.65
N ASP A 115 -23.58 44.48 -18.38
CA ASP A 115 -24.14 45.43 -19.34
C ASP A 115 -23.37 45.34 -20.65
N ARG A 116 -23.98 44.65 -21.63
CA ARG A 116 -23.42 44.45 -22.96
C ARG A 116 -23.72 45.65 -23.86
N ASP A 117 -23.80 46.83 -23.26
CA ASP A 117 -24.18 48.07 -23.92
C ASP A 117 -22.99 48.78 -24.59
N ASN A 118 -21.77 48.21 -24.53
CA ASN A 118 -20.58 48.79 -25.19
C ASN A 118 -19.65 47.73 -25.81
N ILE A 119 -20.15 46.87 -26.69
CA ILE A 119 -19.29 46.18 -27.69
C ILE A 119 -19.94 46.30 -29.07
N ASP A 120 -19.51 47.34 -29.77
CA ASP A 120 -19.29 47.48 -31.20
C ASP A 120 -20.12 46.66 -32.19
N LYS A 121 -20.86 47.42 -32.99
CA LYS A 121 -21.18 47.16 -34.38
C LYS A 121 -19.90 46.79 -35.18
N SER A 122 -19.55 45.52 -35.28
CA SER A 122 -18.81 44.98 -36.43
C SER A 122 -18.76 43.45 -36.43
N SER A 123 -19.79 42.82 -36.97
CA SER A 123 -19.57 41.65 -37.82
C SER A 123 -20.37 41.85 -39.09
N GLY A 124 -19.69 42.25 -40.15
CA GLY A 124 -20.27 42.33 -41.49
C GLY A 124 -20.58 40.93 -41.99
N THR A 125 -21.84 40.53 -41.86
CA THR A 125 -22.48 39.55 -42.73
C THR A 125 -23.95 39.95 -42.80
N GLU A 126 -24.27 40.71 -43.82
CA GLU A 126 -25.63 41.08 -44.18
C GLU A 126 -26.30 39.81 -44.73
N SER A 127 -26.99 39.10 -43.84
CA SER A 127 -27.93 38.05 -44.22
C SER A 127 -29.28 38.51 -43.72
N ASP A 128 -30.07 39.04 -44.64
CA ASP A 128 -31.50 39.28 -44.48
C ASP A 128 -32.18 37.95 -44.14
N ASP A 129 -32.52 37.77 -42.87
CA ASP A 129 -33.60 36.87 -42.46
C ASP A 129 -34.52 37.62 -41.49
N THR A 130 -35.65 38.05 -42.04
CA THR A 130 -36.74 38.71 -41.35
C THR A 130 -37.47 37.73 -40.44
N CYS A 131 -36.90 37.48 -39.25
CA CYS A 131 -37.66 36.95 -38.11
C CYS A 131 -36.99 37.35 -36.80
N THR A 132 -37.21 38.59 -36.34
CA THR A 132 -36.77 39.03 -35.01
C THR A 132 -37.68 38.47 -33.92
N LYS A 133 -37.64 37.14 -33.71
CA LYS A 133 -38.13 36.55 -32.46
C LYS A 133 -37.15 36.92 -31.35
N SER A 134 -37.37 38.08 -30.73
CA SER A 134 -36.64 38.45 -29.52
C SER A 134 -37.21 37.66 -28.34
N VAL A 135 -36.42 36.72 -27.81
CA VAL A 135 -36.79 35.98 -26.60
C VAL A 135 -36.39 36.84 -25.40
N ARG A 136 -37.38 37.37 -24.68
CA ARG A 136 -37.15 38.08 -23.41
C ARG A 136 -36.97 37.04 -22.30
N PHE A 137 -35.76 36.91 -21.80
CA PHE A 137 -35.48 36.07 -20.63
C PHE A 137 -35.92 36.77 -19.34
N ASN A 138 -36.39 35.99 -18.37
CA ASN A 138 -36.63 36.48 -17.02
C ASN A 138 -35.29 36.95 -16.41
N LYS A 139 -35.30 38.10 -15.74
CA LYS A 139 -34.10 38.68 -15.10
C LYS A 139 -33.80 38.05 -13.73
N LEU A 140 -34.61 37.09 -13.29
CA LEU A 140 -34.43 36.34 -12.05
C LEU A 140 -34.01 34.92 -12.40
N ALA A 141 -32.94 34.45 -11.76
CA ALA A 141 -32.54 33.05 -11.75
C ALA A 141 -33.08 32.39 -10.49
N GLU A 142 -33.69 31.22 -10.66
CA GLU A 142 -34.04 30.35 -9.54
C GLU A 142 -32.79 29.60 -9.10
N VAL A 143 -32.38 29.81 -7.85
CA VAL A 143 -31.26 29.13 -7.21
C VAL A 143 -31.84 28.22 -6.13
N ARG A 144 -31.57 26.92 -6.25
CA ARG A 144 -31.86 25.94 -5.19
C ARG A 144 -30.54 25.46 -4.60
N GLN A 145 -30.44 25.47 -3.28
CA GLN A 145 -29.29 24.90 -2.58
C GLN A 145 -29.45 23.38 -2.56
N MET A 146 -28.34 22.69 -2.76
CA MET A 146 -28.24 21.24 -2.70
C MET A 146 -27.35 20.84 -1.53
N SER A 147 -27.43 19.59 -1.08
CA SER A 147 -26.56 19.12 -0.01
C SER A 147 -25.09 19.25 -0.41
N GLU A 148 -24.21 19.59 0.54
CA GLU A 148 -22.78 19.86 0.26
C GLU A 148 -22.07 18.66 -0.40
N LEU A 149 -22.49 17.44 -0.06
CA LEU A 149 -21.95 16.22 -0.65
C LEU A 149 -22.33 16.08 -2.12
N GLU A 150 -23.61 16.29 -2.45
CA GLU A 150 -24.10 16.26 -3.83
C GLU A 150 -23.57 17.48 -4.62
N ALA A 151 -23.41 18.64 -3.99
CA ALA A 151 -22.89 19.87 -4.60
C ALA A 151 -21.48 19.66 -5.14
N ALA A 152 -20.63 19.06 -4.31
CA ALA A 152 -19.28 18.70 -4.68
C ALA A 152 -19.30 17.69 -5.84
N GLU A 153 -20.13 16.64 -5.79
CA GLU A 153 -20.21 15.65 -6.87
C GLU A 153 -20.67 16.27 -8.20
N ALA A 154 -21.71 17.11 -8.17
CA ALA A 154 -22.23 17.79 -9.36
C ALA A 154 -21.25 18.83 -9.93
N MET A 155 -20.50 19.53 -9.08
CA MET A 155 -19.43 20.43 -9.52
C MET A 155 -18.32 19.65 -10.23
N MET A 156 -17.90 18.52 -9.66
CA MET A 156 -16.85 17.68 -10.23
C MET A 156 -17.27 17.07 -11.58
N ALA A 157 -18.54 16.65 -11.70
CA ALA A 157 -19.09 16.17 -12.96
C ALA A 157 -19.13 17.26 -14.06
N ARG A 158 -19.10 18.55 -13.68
CA ARG A 158 -19.11 19.70 -14.59
C ARG A 158 -17.72 20.25 -14.87
N LEU A 159 -16.66 19.70 -14.28
CA LEU A 159 -15.30 20.18 -14.53
C LEU A 159 -14.89 19.92 -16.00
N PRO A 160 -14.35 20.91 -16.72
CA PRO A 160 -13.83 20.69 -18.06
C PRO A 160 -12.60 19.77 -18.00
N TYR A 161 -12.40 18.95 -19.04
CA TYR A 161 -11.37 17.90 -19.07
C TYR A 161 -9.95 18.37 -18.67
N HIS A 162 -9.56 19.58 -19.07
CA HIS A 162 -8.25 20.13 -18.71
C HIS A 162 -8.16 20.60 -17.24
N ALA A 163 -9.28 21.03 -16.64
CA ALA A 163 -9.36 21.34 -15.22
C ALA A 163 -9.46 20.07 -14.36
N SER A 164 -10.16 19.03 -14.84
CA SER A 164 -10.16 17.72 -14.17
C SER A 164 -8.78 17.07 -14.24
N ALA A 165 -8.10 17.13 -15.39
CA ALA A 165 -6.72 16.66 -15.52
C ALA A 165 -5.77 17.48 -14.64
N LYS A 166 -5.90 18.80 -14.56
CA LYS A 166 -5.12 19.62 -13.62
C LYS A 166 -5.49 19.42 -12.16
N ALA A 167 -6.71 19.03 -11.82
CA ALA A 167 -7.11 18.67 -10.46
C ALA A 167 -6.55 17.29 -10.06
N GLU A 168 -6.46 16.38 -11.03
CA GLU A 168 -5.77 15.09 -10.89
C GLU A 168 -4.26 15.29 -10.69
N HIS A 169 -3.64 16.20 -11.45
CA HIS A 169 -2.22 16.57 -11.30
C HIS A 169 -1.97 17.59 -10.18
N GLY A 170 -3.02 18.23 -9.67
CA GLY A 170 -2.98 19.40 -8.78
C GLY A 170 -4.04 19.27 -7.70
N LYS A 171 -3.83 18.28 -6.82
CA LYS A 171 -4.34 18.21 -5.44
C LYS A 171 -5.77 18.71 -5.23
N ILE A 172 -6.74 18.00 -5.79
CA ILE A 172 -7.95 17.70 -5.02
C ILE A 172 -7.74 16.29 -4.47
N THR A 173 -7.13 16.21 -3.29
CA THR A 173 -6.89 14.95 -2.58
C THR A 173 -8.24 14.37 -2.20
N TYR A 174 -8.73 13.38 -2.96
CA TYR A 174 -9.89 12.59 -2.57
C TYR A 174 -9.48 11.65 -1.45
N ASN A 175 -9.30 12.22 -0.26
CA ASN A 175 -9.07 11.43 0.92
C ASN A 175 -10.30 10.53 1.14
N LEU A 176 -10.06 9.25 1.41
CA LEU A 176 -11.13 8.28 1.63
C LEU A 176 -11.96 8.70 2.86
N PRO A 177 -13.30 8.75 2.78
CA PRO A 177 -14.11 9.16 3.93
C PRO A 177 -13.78 8.32 5.16
N ILE A 178 -13.76 8.95 6.33
CA ILE A 178 -13.24 8.36 7.58
C ILE A 178 -13.87 7.01 7.91
N TYR A 179 -15.17 6.83 7.65
CA TYR A 179 -15.84 5.54 7.88
C TYR A 179 -15.21 4.41 7.05
N LYS A 180 -14.74 4.68 5.82
CA LYS A 180 -14.02 3.72 5.00
C LYS A 180 -12.62 3.47 5.56
N VAL A 181 -11.93 4.50 6.04
CA VAL A 181 -10.61 4.39 6.69
C VAL A 181 -10.70 3.52 7.95
N ILE A 182 -11.70 3.75 8.81
CA ILE A 182 -11.95 2.95 10.01
C ILE A 182 -12.28 1.50 9.64
N LYS A 183 -13.16 1.27 8.66
CA LYS A 183 -13.48 -0.09 8.20
C LYS A 183 -12.25 -0.81 7.65
N LEU A 184 -11.40 -0.09 6.93
CA LEU A 184 -10.15 -0.63 6.39
C LEU A 184 -9.15 -0.93 7.49
N ALA A 185 -8.99 -0.03 8.46
CA ALA A 185 -8.13 -0.17 9.62
C ALA A 185 -8.57 -1.35 10.50
N PHE A 186 -9.87 -1.58 10.66
CA PHE A 186 -10.40 -2.73 11.38
C PHE A 186 -9.94 -4.05 10.75
N VAL A 187 -10.13 -4.22 9.44
CA VAL A 187 -9.74 -5.45 8.75
C VAL A 187 -8.22 -5.59 8.74
N ALA A 188 -7.47 -4.54 8.39
CA ALA A 188 -6.02 -4.55 8.35
C ALA A 188 -5.41 -4.86 9.73
N GLY A 189 -5.94 -4.26 10.80
CA GLY A 189 -5.50 -4.46 12.17
C GLY A 189 -5.69 -5.90 12.64
N LEU A 190 -6.82 -6.55 12.28
CA LEU A 190 -7.05 -7.96 12.57
C LEU A 190 -6.09 -8.87 11.81
N LEU A 191 -5.87 -8.64 10.51
CA LEU A 191 -4.94 -9.44 9.72
C LEU A 191 -3.51 -9.32 10.27
N TRP A 192 -3.07 -8.09 10.59
CA TRP A 192 -1.76 -7.82 11.18
C TRP A 192 -1.61 -8.52 12.55
N PHE A 193 -2.63 -8.41 13.42
CA PHE A 193 -2.57 -9.00 14.76
C PHE A 193 -2.51 -10.52 14.71
N ILE A 194 -3.40 -11.17 13.94
CA ILE A 194 -3.44 -12.63 13.84
C ILE A 194 -2.12 -13.16 13.25
N GLY A 195 -1.57 -12.48 12.24
CA GLY A 195 -0.28 -12.84 11.65
C GLY A 195 0.86 -12.75 12.65
N ASN A 196 1.00 -11.62 13.34
CA ASN A 196 2.11 -11.41 14.29
C ASN A 196 1.97 -12.23 15.57
N TYR A 197 0.76 -12.45 16.04
CA TYR A 197 0.51 -13.36 17.16
C TYR A 197 0.88 -14.81 16.80
N SER A 198 0.51 -15.28 15.60
CA SER A 198 0.88 -16.62 15.13
C SER A 198 2.39 -16.80 15.01
N HIS A 199 3.11 -15.77 14.56
CA HIS A 199 4.57 -15.75 14.53
C HIS A 199 5.18 -15.81 15.94
N ALA A 200 4.70 -14.98 16.85
CA ALA A 200 5.18 -14.94 18.23
C ALA A 200 4.94 -16.26 18.98
N LEU A 201 3.81 -16.93 18.72
CA LEU A 201 3.55 -18.28 19.22
C LEU A 201 4.50 -19.33 18.59
N ALA A 202 4.75 -19.23 17.29
CA ALA A 202 5.62 -20.17 16.59
C ALA A 202 7.07 -20.11 17.11
N LEU A 203 7.58 -18.93 17.45
CA LEU A 203 8.93 -18.73 18.02
C LEU A 203 9.12 -19.45 19.36
N LYS A 204 8.04 -19.78 20.09
CA LYS A 204 8.10 -20.59 21.32
C LYS A 204 8.23 -22.08 21.05
N MET A 205 7.72 -22.55 19.91
CA MET A 205 7.60 -23.96 19.59
C MET A 205 8.68 -24.45 18.63
N VAL A 206 9.23 -23.56 17.81
CA VAL A 206 10.13 -23.87 16.70
C VAL A 206 11.33 -22.93 16.74
N PRO A 207 12.55 -23.38 16.42
CA PRO A 207 13.72 -22.51 16.32
C PRO A 207 13.51 -21.36 15.34
N ILE A 208 14.05 -20.18 15.70
CA ILE A 208 13.92 -18.92 14.95
C ILE A 208 14.29 -19.10 13.47
N GLU A 209 15.35 -19.86 13.18
CA GLU A 209 15.85 -20.08 11.83
C GLU A 209 14.85 -20.85 10.95
N LEU A 210 14.21 -21.87 11.51
CA LEU A 210 13.19 -22.66 10.81
C LEU A 210 11.87 -21.90 10.66
N VAL A 211 11.51 -21.08 11.66
CA VAL A 211 10.37 -20.15 11.54
C VAL A 211 10.59 -19.20 10.37
N ASN A 212 11.79 -18.65 10.21
CA ASN A 212 12.11 -17.74 9.09
C ASN A 212 12.08 -18.47 7.74
N PHE A 213 12.55 -19.72 7.67
CA PHE A 213 12.42 -20.54 6.47
C PHE A 213 10.98 -20.76 6.05
N LEU A 214 10.12 -21.22 6.96
CA LEU A 214 8.70 -21.41 6.64
C LEU A 214 8.00 -20.07 6.37
N SER A 215 8.37 -19.01 7.07
CA SER A 215 7.82 -17.67 6.85
C SER A 215 8.14 -17.11 5.46
N SER A 216 9.28 -17.49 4.86
CA SER A 216 9.66 -17.09 3.50
C SER A 216 8.66 -17.55 2.42
N THR A 217 7.82 -18.56 2.72
CA THR A 217 6.71 -18.99 1.84
C THR A 217 5.64 -17.91 1.66
N SER A 218 5.60 -16.88 2.51
CA SER A 218 4.74 -15.69 2.34
C SER A 218 4.95 -14.97 1.01
N SER A 219 6.17 -15.02 0.45
CA SER A 219 6.47 -14.44 -0.88
C SER A 219 5.73 -15.17 -2.02
N ILE A 220 5.57 -16.49 -1.93
CA ILE A 220 4.78 -17.30 -2.86
C ILE A 220 3.29 -16.97 -2.70
N PHE A 221 2.79 -16.91 -1.47
CA PHE A 221 1.40 -16.51 -1.21
C PHE A 221 1.10 -15.10 -1.72
N THR A 222 2.06 -14.19 -1.62
CA THR A 222 1.93 -12.82 -2.14
C THR A 222 1.81 -12.81 -3.66
N LEU A 223 2.64 -13.57 -4.37
CA LEU A 223 2.51 -13.72 -5.82
C LEU A 223 1.14 -14.27 -6.21
N ALA A 224 0.67 -15.31 -5.53
CA ALA A 224 -0.63 -15.91 -5.80
C ALA A 224 -1.80 -14.94 -5.52
N LEU A 225 -1.72 -14.17 -4.43
CA LEU A 225 -2.75 -13.20 -4.06
C LEU A 225 -2.73 -11.95 -4.95
N CYS A 226 -1.56 -11.49 -5.40
CA CYS A 226 -1.45 -10.40 -6.37
C CYS A 226 -2.05 -10.79 -7.72
N ASP A 227 -1.96 -12.06 -8.12
CA ASP A 227 -2.59 -12.55 -9.35
C ASP A 227 -4.11 -12.67 -9.22
N PHE A 228 -4.59 -13.23 -8.10
CA PHE A 228 -6.03 -13.35 -7.84
C PHE A 228 -6.71 -11.98 -7.65
N LEU A 229 -5.99 -11.02 -7.07
CA LEU A 229 -6.47 -9.69 -6.73
C LEU A 229 -5.56 -8.60 -7.31
N PRO A 230 -5.54 -8.40 -8.63
CA PRO A 230 -4.62 -7.46 -9.26
C PRO A 230 -4.95 -6.03 -8.83
N ALA A 231 -4.01 -5.38 -8.15
CA ALA A 231 -4.08 -3.96 -7.78
C ALA A 231 -3.51 -3.09 -8.91
N ASN A 232 -2.28 -3.40 -9.35
CA ASN A 232 -1.57 -2.69 -10.43
C ASN A 232 -1.09 -3.67 -11.52
N GLN A 233 -0.88 -3.17 -12.74
CA GLN A 233 -0.37 -3.97 -13.85
C GLN A 233 1.03 -4.56 -13.56
N THR A 234 1.84 -3.86 -12.76
CA THR A 234 3.15 -4.32 -12.27
C THR A 234 3.08 -5.54 -11.37
N ASP A 235 1.91 -5.84 -10.79
CA ASP A 235 1.76 -6.88 -9.77
C ASP A 235 1.31 -8.23 -10.39
N LYS A 236 1.13 -8.30 -11.71
CA LYS A 236 0.79 -9.54 -12.43
C LYS A 236 1.80 -10.65 -12.18
N PHE A 237 1.29 -11.89 -12.13
CA PHE A 237 2.12 -13.07 -12.04
C PHE A 237 3.02 -13.19 -13.27
N THR A 238 4.32 -13.37 -13.03
CA THR A 238 5.25 -13.75 -14.08
C THR A 238 6.17 -14.86 -13.62
N LEU A 239 6.54 -15.74 -14.55
CA LEU A 239 7.42 -16.88 -14.27
C LEU A 239 8.79 -16.41 -13.75
N SER A 240 9.26 -15.26 -14.24
CA SER A 240 10.53 -14.66 -13.82
C SER A 240 10.50 -14.27 -12.34
N LYS A 241 9.38 -13.70 -11.85
CA LYS A 241 9.19 -13.37 -10.43
C LYS A 241 9.13 -14.62 -9.57
N LEU A 242 8.45 -15.68 -10.03
CA LEU A 242 8.38 -16.95 -9.33
C LEU A 242 9.77 -17.59 -9.17
N MET A 243 10.59 -17.58 -10.21
CA MET A 243 11.97 -18.09 -10.13
C MET A 243 12.82 -17.28 -9.16
N ALA A 244 12.70 -15.95 -9.16
CA ALA A 244 13.41 -15.12 -8.18
C ALA A 244 13.01 -15.45 -6.73
N VAL A 245 11.72 -15.72 -6.48
CA VAL A 245 11.24 -16.20 -5.17
C VAL A 245 11.83 -17.57 -4.82
N PHE A 246 11.91 -18.51 -5.75
CA PHE A 246 12.57 -19.79 -5.47
C PHE A 246 14.06 -19.63 -5.15
N ILE A 247 14.76 -18.74 -5.86
CA ILE A 247 16.18 -18.43 -5.61
C ILE A 247 16.39 -17.83 -4.21
N SER A 248 15.48 -16.98 -3.73
CA SER A 248 15.58 -16.44 -2.37
C SER A 248 15.33 -17.50 -1.30
N ILE A 249 14.31 -18.35 -1.46
CA ILE A 249 13.99 -19.43 -0.52
C ILE A 249 15.11 -20.48 -0.48
N LEU A 250 15.68 -20.85 -1.64
CA LEU A 250 16.83 -21.74 -1.72
C LEU A 250 18.07 -21.13 -1.05
N GLY A 251 18.31 -19.82 -1.25
CA GLY A 251 19.38 -19.10 -0.58
C GLY A 251 19.27 -19.17 0.95
N LEU A 252 18.06 -18.96 1.48
CA LEU A 252 17.80 -19.11 2.91
C LEU A 252 17.99 -20.56 3.39
N GLY A 253 17.59 -21.55 2.58
CA GLY A 253 17.83 -22.96 2.85
C GLY A 253 19.32 -23.28 3.02
N PHE A 254 20.20 -22.71 2.17
CA PHE A 254 21.65 -22.87 2.30
C PHE A 254 22.21 -22.22 3.56
N VAL A 255 21.72 -21.03 3.93
CA VAL A 255 22.09 -20.34 5.18
C VAL A 255 21.78 -21.21 6.40
N ILE A 256 20.62 -21.85 6.42
CA ILE A 256 20.17 -22.70 7.54
C ILE A 256 20.95 -24.01 7.58
N PHE A 257 21.11 -24.67 6.43
CA PHE A 257 21.87 -25.91 6.35
C PHE A 257 23.33 -25.70 6.81
N SER A 258 23.89 -24.53 6.52
CA SER A 258 25.23 -24.14 6.96
C SER A 258 25.41 -24.05 8.48
N LYS A 259 24.33 -23.90 9.26
CA LYS A 259 24.39 -23.76 10.73
C LYS A 259 24.19 -25.08 11.49
N SER A 260 23.83 -26.16 10.78
CA SER A 260 23.85 -27.59 11.19
C SER A 260 23.60 -27.97 12.67
N ASN A 261 22.74 -27.24 13.40
CA ASN A 261 22.37 -27.53 14.79
C ASN A 261 20.84 -27.49 15.01
N ILE A 262 20.06 -28.04 14.07
CA ILE A 262 18.60 -28.18 14.27
C ILE A 262 18.32 -29.59 14.79
N GLU A 263 18.61 -29.83 16.07
CA GLU A 263 18.29 -31.11 16.75
C GLU A 263 16.89 -31.12 17.39
N SER A 264 16.09 -30.06 17.24
CA SER A 264 14.75 -30.01 17.81
C SER A 264 13.71 -30.63 16.88
N PRO A 265 12.85 -31.54 17.36
CA PRO A 265 11.74 -32.07 16.56
C PRO A 265 10.78 -30.93 16.22
N ILE A 266 10.49 -30.77 14.92
CA ILE A 266 9.52 -29.79 14.45
C ILE A 266 8.15 -30.20 14.99
N LEU A 267 7.62 -29.44 15.96
CA LEU A 267 6.25 -29.66 16.41
C LEU A 267 5.30 -29.28 15.28
N THR A 268 4.45 -30.22 14.83
CA THR A 268 3.51 -30.00 13.72
C THR A 268 2.64 -28.77 13.93
N GLN A 269 2.24 -28.50 15.17
CA GLN A 269 1.49 -27.30 15.55
C GLN A 269 2.26 -26.00 15.28
N GLY A 270 3.57 -25.98 15.56
CA GLY A 270 4.42 -24.82 15.30
C GLY A 270 4.52 -24.54 13.80
N ALA A 271 4.72 -25.56 12.97
CA ALA A 271 4.75 -25.40 11.52
C ALA A 271 3.44 -24.82 10.96
N LEU A 272 2.29 -25.30 11.43
CA LEU A 272 0.98 -24.77 11.04
C LEU A 272 0.82 -23.28 11.40
N LEU A 273 1.29 -22.87 12.59
CA LEU A 273 1.28 -21.47 13.01
C LEU A 273 2.15 -20.57 12.13
N VAL A 274 3.31 -21.07 11.67
CA VAL A 274 4.16 -20.30 10.74
C VAL A 274 3.50 -20.15 9.36
N PHE A 275 2.86 -21.20 8.85
CA PHE A 275 2.09 -21.09 7.60
C PHE A 275 0.92 -20.12 7.73
N LEU A 276 0.25 -20.14 8.90
CA LEU A 276 -0.82 -19.19 9.21
C LEU A 276 -0.28 -17.75 9.19
N HIS A 277 0.85 -17.50 9.85
CA HIS A 277 1.54 -16.21 9.79
C HIS A 277 1.86 -15.81 8.33
N ALA A 278 2.46 -16.71 7.54
CA ALA A 278 2.86 -16.44 6.17
C ALA A 278 1.67 -16.05 5.27
N LEU A 279 0.51 -16.67 5.48
CA LEU A 279 -0.74 -16.33 4.78
C LEU A 279 -1.26 -14.96 5.23
N PHE A 280 -1.31 -14.69 6.54
CA PHE A 280 -1.84 -13.44 7.06
C PHE A 280 -0.98 -12.24 6.70
N ILE A 281 0.36 -12.33 6.76
CA ILE A 281 1.24 -11.23 6.35
C ILE A 281 1.15 -10.94 4.84
N ALA A 282 1.08 -11.99 4.00
CA ALA A 282 0.89 -11.84 2.56
C ALA A 282 -0.47 -11.19 2.26
N SER A 283 -1.53 -11.68 2.90
CA SER A 283 -2.88 -11.13 2.73
C SER A 283 -2.98 -9.68 3.21
N TYR A 284 -2.32 -9.32 4.30
CA TYR A 284 -2.24 -7.96 4.81
C TYR A 284 -1.58 -7.02 3.79
N ALA A 285 -0.41 -7.40 3.28
CA ALA A 285 0.34 -6.60 2.31
C ALA A 285 -0.47 -6.35 1.02
N VAL A 286 -1.07 -7.41 0.46
CA VAL A 286 -1.86 -7.33 -0.78
C VAL A 286 -3.19 -6.60 -0.56
N PHE A 287 -3.84 -6.83 0.59
CA PHE A 287 -5.10 -6.16 0.94
C PHE A 287 -4.92 -4.64 1.02
N LEU A 288 -3.87 -4.18 1.71
CA LEU A 288 -3.57 -2.76 1.83
C LEU A 288 -3.26 -2.14 0.48
N ARG A 289 -2.40 -2.79 -0.31
CA ARG A 289 -2.06 -2.33 -1.66
C ARG A 289 -3.27 -2.18 -2.55
N ARG A 290 -4.22 -3.11 -2.48
CA ARG A 290 -5.43 -3.09 -3.31
C ARG A 290 -6.46 -2.06 -2.86
N LYS A 291 -6.52 -1.75 -1.57
CA LYS A 291 -7.50 -0.79 -1.03
C LYS A 291 -6.98 0.63 -1.03
N ILE A 292 -5.66 0.80 -1.06
CA ILE A 292 -4.96 2.08 -1.00
C ILE A 292 -4.02 2.14 -2.21
N ASP A 293 -4.55 2.52 -3.37
CA ASP A 293 -3.76 2.51 -4.62
C ASP A 293 -2.66 3.60 -4.63
N HIS A 294 -2.92 4.72 -3.95
CA HIS A 294 -2.01 5.86 -3.82
C HIS A 294 -1.87 6.29 -2.37
N GLU A 295 -0.65 6.62 -1.95
CA GLU A 295 -0.34 7.14 -0.60
C GLU A 295 -1.16 8.39 -0.26
N ASP A 296 -1.46 9.23 -1.26
CA ASP A 296 -2.21 10.47 -1.08
C ASP A 296 -3.69 10.24 -0.73
N LYS A 297 -4.24 9.03 -0.91
CA LYS A 297 -5.65 8.74 -0.61
C LYS A 297 -5.94 8.64 0.89
N ILE A 298 -4.92 8.37 1.71
CA ILE A 298 -5.07 8.17 3.15
C ILE A 298 -3.86 8.74 3.88
N ASP A 299 -4.11 9.54 4.91
CA ASP A 299 -3.08 9.91 5.89
C ASP A 299 -2.61 8.64 6.63
N ILE A 300 -1.44 8.11 6.25
CA ILE A 300 -0.88 6.87 6.78
C ILE A 300 -0.82 6.88 8.32
N PRO A 301 -0.33 7.93 9.01
CA PRO A 301 -0.33 7.96 10.48
C PRO A 301 -1.73 7.87 11.09
N LEU A 302 -2.74 8.52 10.50
CA LEU A 302 -4.12 8.47 10.97
C LEU A 302 -4.70 7.05 10.83
N PHE A 303 -4.41 6.38 9.72
CA PHE A 303 -4.80 5.00 9.47
C PHE A 303 -4.25 4.04 10.53
N PHE A 304 -2.94 4.11 10.83
CA PHE A 304 -2.34 3.33 11.91
C PHE A 304 -2.87 3.70 13.29
N GLY A 305 -3.12 4.99 13.52
CA GLY A 305 -3.78 5.46 14.73
C GLY A 305 -5.11 4.74 14.98
N PHE A 306 -5.95 4.62 13.96
CA PHE A 306 -7.19 3.85 14.04
C PHE A 306 -6.95 2.35 14.23
N ILE A 307 -5.95 1.75 13.58
CA ILE A 307 -5.58 0.34 13.81
C ILE A 307 -5.29 0.11 15.30
N GLY A 308 -4.46 0.96 15.91
CA GLY A 308 -4.09 0.83 17.32
C GLY A 308 -5.26 1.04 18.27
N LEU A 309 -6.11 2.03 18.01
CA LEU A 309 -7.30 2.29 18.81
C LEU A 309 -8.29 1.12 18.73
N ILE A 310 -8.54 0.59 17.54
CA ILE A 310 -9.43 -0.57 17.35
C ILE A 310 -8.87 -1.78 18.08
N ASN A 311 -7.57 -2.07 17.92
CA ASN A 311 -6.92 -3.19 18.57
C ASN A 311 -6.96 -3.08 20.10
N LEU A 312 -6.84 -1.87 20.66
CA LEU A 312 -6.98 -1.64 22.09
C LEU A 312 -8.35 -2.09 22.62
N PHE A 313 -9.45 -1.79 21.90
CA PHE A 313 -10.79 -2.18 22.35
C PHE A 313 -11.15 -3.63 22.00
N VAL A 314 -10.77 -4.12 20.82
CA VAL A 314 -11.17 -5.45 20.33
C VAL A 314 -10.36 -6.56 21.01
N LEU A 315 -9.09 -6.33 21.30
CA LEU A 315 -8.21 -7.36 21.84
C LEU A 315 -8.26 -7.44 23.37
N TRP A 316 -8.74 -6.40 24.06
CA TRP A 316 -8.86 -6.40 25.52
C TRP A 316 -9.74 -7.54 26.07
N PRO A 317 -10.95 -7.81 25.51
CA PRO A 317 -11.75 -8.98 25.91
C PRO A 317 -11.06 -10.31 25.65
N ILE A 318 -10.29 -10.41 24.55
CA ILE A 318 -9.55 -11.62 24.19
C ILE A 318 -8.43 -11.88 25.20
N MET A 319 -7.77 -10.83 25.68
CA MET A 319 -6.77 -10.92 26.75
C MET A 319 -7.37 -11.53 28.03
N LEU A 320 -8.56 -11.07 28.44
CA LEU A 320 -9.26 -11.60 29.60
C LEU A 320 -9.65 -13.07 29.39
N PHE A 321 -10.16 -13.41 28.21
CA PHE A 321 -10.52 -14.78 27.88
C PHE A 321 -9.30 -15.73 27.93
N LEU A 322 -8.14 -15.30 27.44
CA LEU A 322 -6.91 -16.09 27.49
C LEU A 322 -6.40 -16.30 28.93
N ASN A 323 -6.57 -15.30 29.80
CA ASN A 323 -6.22 -15.43 31.21
C ASN A 323 -7.15 -16.38 31.96
N LEU A 324 -8.46 -16.36 31.64
CA LEU A 324 -9.45 -17.26 32.24
C LEU A 324 -9.21 -18.73 31.87
N ASN A 325 -8.67 -18.99 30.67
CA ASN A 325 -8.35 -20.34 30.20
C ASN A 325 -6.93 -20.80 30.57
N ASP A 326 -6.18 -20.03 31.38
CA ASP A 326 -4.77 -20.28 31.73
C ASP A 326 -3.83 -20.44 30.51
N CYS A 327 -4.26 -20.09 29.30
CA CYS A 327 -3.43 -20.18 28.08
C CYS A 327 -2.25 -19.20 28.14
N GLU A 328 -2.47 -18.02 28.71
CA GLU A 328 -1.42 -17.04 28.98
C GLU A 328 -1.77 -16.24 30.24
N ARG A 329 -1.11 -16.56 31.36
CA ARG A 329 -1.30 -15.83 32.63
C ARG A 329 -0.77 -14.41 32.52
N ILE A 330 -1.59 -13.43 32.92
CA ILE A 330 -1.22 -12.01 32.96
C ILE A 330 -0.27 -11.80 34.14
N GLU A 331 1.02 -11.76 33.85
CA GLU A 331 2.07 -11.38 34.79
C GLU A 331 2.64 -10.03 34.36
N TRP A 332 2.70 -9.08 35.29
CA TRP A 332 3.21 -7.74 34.98
C TRP A 332 4.73 -7.78 34.76
N PRO A 333 5.25 -7.18 33.67
CA PRO A 333 6.69 -7.11 33.45
C PRO A 333 7.39 -6.29 34.54
N THR A 334 8.67 -6.56 34.77
CA THR A 334 9.53 -5.71 35.59
C THR A 334 9.77 -4.35 34.91
N LYS A 335 10.24 -3.34 35.65
CA LYS A 335 10.52 -2.00 35.09
C LYS A 335 11.48 -2.04 33.90
N HIS A 336 12.49 -2.92 33.95
CA HIS A 336 13.46 -3.09 32.86
C HIS A 336 12.80 -3.76 31.64
N GLN A 337 12.01 -4.82 31.85
CA GLN A 337 11.26 -5.47 30.77
C GLN A 337 10.26 -4.53 30.11
N TRP A 338 9.58 -3.68 30.89
CA TRP A 338 8.70 -2.65 30.34
C TRP A 338 9.43 -1.69 29.41
N SER A 339 10.59 -1.18 29.83
CA SER A 339 11.37 -0.26 29.00
C SER A 339 11.80 -0.92 27.68
N HIS A 340 12.15 -2.21 27.72
CA HIS A 340 12.52 -2.98 26.54
C HIS A 340 11.32 -3.22 25.62
N ILE A 341 10.19 -3.66 26.17
CA ILE A 341 8.95 -3.92 25.40
C ILE A 341 8.47 -2.64 24.72
N LEU A 342 8.50 -1.50 25.43
CA LEU A 342 8.10 -0.21 24.89
C LEU A 342 9.08 0.31 23.83
N LEU A 343 10.39 0.21 24.07
CA LEU A 343 11.39 0.63 23.08
C LEU A 343 11.27 -0.21 21.80
N ASN A 344 11.18 -1.54 21.97
CA ASN A 344 11.01 -2.47 20.85
C ASN A 344 9.68 -2.24 20.12
N GLY A 345 8.60 -1.96 20.85
CA GLY A 345 7.31 -1.62 20.27
C GLY A 345 7.36 -0.32 19.48
N PHE A 346 7.88 0.76 20.07
CA PHE A 346 7.90 2.06 19.43
C PHE A 346 8.78 2.08 18.18
N ILE A 347 10.03 1.63 18.29
CA ILE A 347 10.98 1.69 17.17
C ILE A 347 10.72 0.55 16.20
N GLY A 348 10.60 -0.67 16.72
CA GLY A 348 10.55 -1.90 15.93
C GLY A 348 9.21 -2.21 15.29
N THR A 349 8.10 -1.75 15.88
CA THR A 349 6.76 -1.99 15.33
C THR A 349 6.12 -0.71 14.84
N VAL A 350 6.02 0.34 15.66
CA VAL A 350 5.27 1.55 15.30
C VAL A 350 5.93 2.30 14.14
N ILE A 351 7.21 2.66 14.28
CA ILE A 351 7.94 3.40 13.23
C ILE A 351 8.25 2.51 12.02
N SER A 352 8.78 1.31 12.26
CA SER A 352 9.14 0.39 11.18
C SER A 352 7.97 0.00 10.30
N GLU A 353 6.79 -0.26 10.86
CA GLU A 353 5.63 -0.69 10.08
C GLU A 353 5.09 0.43 9.19
N VAL A 354 5.09 1.68 9.68
CA VAL A 354 4.72 2.85 8.85
C VAL A 354 5.68 3.00 7.67
N LEU A 355 6.98 2.91 7.93
CA LEU A 355 8.00 2.99 6.88
C LEU A 355 7.89 1.80 5.91
N TRP A 356 7.61 0.60 6.42
CA TRP A 356 7.48 -0.61 5.61
C TRP A 356 6.30 -0.51 4.64
N ILE A 357 5.13 -0.09 5.12
CA ILE A 357 3.96 0.13 4.26
C ILE A 357 4.24 1.25 3.25
N TRP A 358 4.90 2.33 3.68
CA TRP A 358 5.23 3.42 2.78
C TRP A 358 6.16 2.95 1.66
N GLY A 359 7.20 2.18 1.98
CA GLY A 359 8.07 1.52 1.01
C GLY A 359 7.32 0.54 0.09
N ALA A 360 6.36 -0.22 0.64
CA ALA A 360 5.50 -1.12 -0.13
C ALA A 360 4.58 -0.35 -1.10
N PHE A 361 4.07 0.82 -0.72
CA PHE A 361 3.29 1.69 -1.61
C PHE A 361 4.13 2.32 -2.73
N LEU A 362 5.38 2.64 -2.46
CA LEU A 362 6.28 3.19 -3.47
C LEU A 362 6.76 2.12 -4.46
N THR A 363 6.82 0.86 -4.05
CA THR A 363 7.29 -0.27 -4.85
C THR A 363 6.18 -1.27 -5.16
N SER A 364 6.20 -2.47 -4.57
CA SER A 364 5.18 -3.52 -4.68
C SER A 364 5.13 -4.37 -3.39
N PRO A 365 4.00 -5.02 -3.09
CA PRO A 365 3.88 -5.91 -1.92
C PRO A 365 4.89 -7.08 -1.96
N LEU A 366 5.15 -7.61 -3.14
CA LEU A 366 6.11 -8.71 -3.33
C LEU A 366 7.52 -8.28 -2.95
N LEU A 367 7.96 -7.10 -3.43
CA LEU A 367 9.27 -6.58 -3.07
C LEU A 367 9.37 -6.35 -1.56
N ALA A 368 8.34 -5.74 -0.95
CA ALA A 368 8.32 -5.50 0.50
C ALA A 368 8.48 -6.78 1.34
N ILE A 369 7.86 -7.88 0.91
CA ILE A 369 7.99 -9.19 1.58
C ILE A 369 9.34 -9.85 1.30
N MET A 370 9.88 -9.71 0.07
CA MET A 370 11.20 -10.22 -0.24
C MET A 370 12.33 -9.46 0.46
N MET A 371 12.15 -8.17 0.76
CA MET A 371 13.10 -7.39 1.56
C MET A 371 13.28 -7.96 2.97
N LEU A 372 12.23 -8.53 3.58
CA LEU A 372 12.36 -9.20 4.89
C LEU A 372 13.38 -10.36 4.87
N SER A 373 13.62 -10.98 3.72
CA SER A 373 14.68 -12.00 3.60
C SER A 373 16.10 -11.40 3.67
N LEU A 374 16.26 -10.12 3.32
CA LEU A 374 17.53 -9.39 3.39
C LEU A 374 18.00 -9.13 4.83
N ILE A 375 17.12 -9.32 5.82
CA ILE A 375 17.46 -9.26 7.24
C ILE A 375 18.57 -10.27 7.59
N HIS A 376 18.59 -11.46 6.97
CA HIS A 376 19.62 -12.47 7.23
C HIS A 376 21.03 -12.05 6.77
N PRO A 377 21.26 -11.64 5.50
CA PRO A 377 22.56 -11.13 5.09
C PRO A 377 22.94 -9.83 5.82
N LEU A 378 21.98 -8.97 6.19
CA LEU A 378 22.26 -7.78 7.02
C LEU A 378 22.71 -8.16 8.44
N THR A 379 22.11 -9.18 9.04
CA THR A 379 22.53 -9.72 10.34
C THR A 379 23.96 -10.25 10.25
N MET A 380 24.27 -11.02 9.20
CA MET A 380 25.63 -11.50 8.96
C MET A 380 26.64 -10.34 8.80
N LEU A 381 26.27 -9.29 8.07
CA LEU A 381 27.12 -8.09 7.94
C LEU A 381 27.37 -7.45 9.30
N THR A 382 26.35 -7.39 10.15
CA THR A 382 26.44 -6.88 11.52
C THR A 382 27.36 -7.75 12.37
N ASP A 383 27.19 -9.07 12.36
CA ASP A 383 28.04 -10.01 13.10
C ASP A 383 29.51 -9.92 12.67
N PHE A 384 29.77 -9.72 11.37
CA PHE A 384 31.12 -9.52 10.86
C PHE A 384 31.75 -8.21 11.35
N LEU A 385 30.98 -7.12 11.42
CA LEU A 385 31.45 -5.81 11.86
C LEU A 385 31.69 -5.73 13.37
N TYR A 386 30.80 -6.32 14.18
CA TYR A 386 30.86 -6.22 15.64
C TYR A 386 31.62 -7.39 16.29
N ASP A 387 31.25 -8.63 15.94
CA ASP A 387 31.74 -9.83 16.63
C ASP A 387 32.90 -10.53 15.88
N LYS A 388 33.25 -10.05 14.67
CA LYS A 388 34.31 -10.58 13.79
C LYS A 388 34.22 -12.08 13.54
N LEU A 389 33.00 -12.61 13.49
CA LEU A 389 32.75 -14.04 13.26
C LEU A 389 32.99 -14.40 11.79
N THR A 390 33.68 -15.53 11.56
CA THR A 390 33.87 -16.10 10.23
C THR A 390 32.85 -17.21 9.99
N TYR A 391 32.08 -17.07 8.91
CA TYR A 391 31.10 -18.07 8.48
C TYR A 391 31.72 -19.02 7.45
N PRO A 392 31.18 -20.23 7.25
CA PRO A 392 31.63 -21.10 6.16
C PRO A 392 31.13 -20.59 4.79
N TYR A 393 31.79 -21.00 3.71
CA TYR A 393 31.49 -20.54 2.34
C TYR A 393 30.03 -20.74 1.91
N LEU A 394 29.36 -21.77 2.42
CA LEU A 394 27.96 -22.06 2.13
C LEU A 394 26.99 -20.99 2.65
N PHE A 395 27.32 -20.37 3.78
CA PHE A 395 26.57 -19.24 4.32
C PHE A 395 26.66 -18.04 3.38
N TYR A 396 27.85 -17.74 2.87
CA TYR A 396 28.08 -16.63 1.92
C TYR A 396 27.33 -16.85 0.61
N SER A 397 27.31 -18.08 0.07
CA SER A 397 26.59 -18.37 -1.18
C SER A 397 25.07 -18.24 -1.01
N GLY A 398 24.52 -18.68 0.12
CA GLY A 398 23.10 -18.48 0.46
C GLY A 398 22.72 -17.00 0.56
N SER A 399 23.50 -16.22 1.32
CA SER A 399 23.34 -14.76 1.43
C SER A 399 23.42 -14.05 0.08
N ALA A 400 24.39 -14.40 -0.76
CA ALA A 400 24.52 -13.82 -2.10
C ALA A 400 23.32 -14.14 -3.00
N SER A 401 22.78 -15.37 -2.91
CA SER A 401 21.58 -15.79 -3.64
C SER A 401 20.36 -14.94 -3.27
N MET A 402 20.18 -14.63 -1.98
CA MET A 402 19.06 -13.81 -1.49
C MET A 402 19.16 -12.36 -2.00
N VAL A 403 20.35 -11.75 -1.96
CA VAL A 403 20.59 -10.41 -2.52
C VAL A 403 20.31 -10.40 -4.03
N LEU A 404 20.79 -11.42 -4.76
CA LEU A 404 20.55 -11.54 -6.20
C LEU A 404 19.06 -11.66 -6.53
N ALA A 405 18.29 -12.40 -5.74
CA ALA A 405 16.85 -12.54 -5.92
C ALA A 405 16.12 -11.20 -5.76
N VAL A 406 16.46 -10.42 -4.73
CA VAL A 406 15.88 -9.08 -4.51
C VAL A 406 16.22 -8.13 -5.66
N VAL A 407 17.50 -8.08 -6.07
CA VAL A 407 17.94 -7.26 -7.22
C VAL A 407 17.21 -7.68 -8.50
N SER A 408 17.03 -8.99 -8.72
CA SER A 408 16.29 -9.50 -9.88
C SER A 408 14.84 -9.02 -9.90
N ILE A 409 14.16 -8.99 -8.75
CA ILE A 409 12.79 -8.48 -8.64
C ILE A 409 12.74 -6.97 -8.88
N VAL A 410 13.68 -6.20 -8.34
CA VAL A 410 13.79 -4.75 -8.59
C VAL A 410 13.88 -4.48 -10.09
N VAL A 411 14.72 -5.23 -10.82
CA VAL A 411 14.84 -5.14 -12.28
C VAL A 411 13.55 -5.55 -12.99
N LEU A 412 12.90 -6.65 -12.56
CA LEU A 412 11.64 -7.10 -13.15
C LEU A 412 10.48 -6.09 -12.95
N ILE A 413 10.46 -5.37 -11.83
CA ILE A 413 9.48 -4.30 -11.59
C ILE A 413 9.75 -3.10 -12.50
N GLN A 414 11.01 -2.80 -12.80
CA GLN A 414 11.39 -1.72 -13.70
C GLN A 414 11.00 -2.04 -15.17
N TYR A 415 11.14 -3.30 -15.60
CA TYR A 415 10.83 -3.75 -16.96
C TYR A 415 9.52 -4.58 -17.01
N GLU A 416 8.40 -3.87 -16.98
CA GLU A 416 7.04 -4.42 -16.82
C GLU A 416 6.62 -5.51 -17.84
N ASN A 417 7.19 -5.50 -19.05
CA ASN A 417 6.87 -6.46 -20.13
C ASN A 417 7.97 -7.50 -20.38
N TRP A 418 9.01 -7.54 -19.55
CA TRP A 418 10.17 -8.39 -19.81
C TRP A 418 10.14 -9.65 -18.96
N ASP A 419 9.77 -10.77 -19.60
CA ASP A 419 9.84 -12.11 -19.02
C ASP A 419 10.99 -12.95 -19.59
N PRO A 420 12.22 -12.79 -19.06
CA PRO A 420 13.38 -13.52 -19.57
C PRO A 420 13.24 -15.03 -19.40
N VAL A 421 12.67 -15.50 -18.28
CA VAL A 421 12.56 -16.93 -18.00
C VAL A 421 11.55 -17.59 -18.93
N LEU A 422 10.39 -16.96 -19.17
CA LEU A 422 9.39 -17.50 -20.08
C LEU A 422 9.92 -17.53 -21.52
N ASN A 423 10.65 -16.50 -21.93
CA ASN A 423 11.30 -16.44 -23.25
C ASN A 423 12.41 -17.49 -23.38
N ALA A 424 13.20 -17.72 -22.32
CA ALA A 424 14.21 -18.77 -22.29
C ALA A 424 13.58 -20.18 -22.37
N LEU A 425 12.50 -20.43 -21.63
CA LEU A 425 11.76 -21.69 -21.71
C LEU A 425 11.11 -21.88 -23.08
N ARG A 426 10.53 -20.83 -23.68
CA ARG A 426 9.97 -20.91 -25.03
C ARG A 426 11.05 -21.25 -26.05
N ARG A 427 12.25 -20.65 -25.93
CA ARG A 427 13.43 -20.97 -26.76
C ARG A 427 13.94 -22.39 -26.52
N ALA A 428 14.01 -22.85 -25.26
CA ALA A 428 14.43 -24.20 -24.92
C ALA A 428 13.43 -25.24 -25.46
N TYR A 429 12.13 -25.00 -25.28
CA TYR A 429 11.06 -25.80 -25.84
C TYR A 429 11.14 -25.83 -27.37
N SER A 430 11.29 -24.67 -28.03
CA SER A 430 11.45 -24.65 -29.48
C SER A 430 12.69 -25.42 -29.92
N SER A 431 13.84 -25.31 -29.24
CA SER A 431 15.06 -26.05 -29.62
C SER A 431 14.95 -27.56 -29.39
N VAL A 432 14.22 -28.00 -28.36
CA VAL A 432 13.98 -29.43 -28.07
C VAL A 432 12.97 -30.02 -29.07
N PHE A 433 11.93 -29.28 -29.44
CA PHE A 433 10.90 -29.75 -30.38
C PHE A 433 11.23 -29.49 -31.85
N THR A 434 12.09 -28.52 -32.21
CA THR A 434 12.59 -28.37 -33.59
C THR A 434 13.51 -29.52 -33.98
N ASN A 435 14.25 -30.12 -33.04
CA ASN A 435 15.00 -31.36 -33.31
C ASN A 435 14.09 -32.57 -33.62
N LEU A 436 12.80 -32.51 -33.28
CA LEU A 436 11.77 -33.49 -33.71
C LEU A 436 10.99 -33.05 -34.95
N THR A 437 11.11 -31.78 -35.37
CA THR A 437 10.24 -31.15 -36.39
C THR A 437 11.05 -30.47 -37.51
N ILE A 438 12.24 -30.95 -37.86
CA ILE A 438 12.99 -30.50 -39.05
C ILE A 438 12.26 -30.84 -40.37
N VAL A 439 11.13 -31.57 -40.34
CA VAL A 439 10.39 -31.96 -41.56
C VAL A 439 9.20 -31.05 -41.92
N ARG A 440 8.72 -30.10 -41.08
CA ARG A 440 7.40 -29.46 -41.40
C ARG A 440 7.22 -27.93 -41.31
N SER A 441 8.16 -27.11 -40.85
CA SER A 441 7.85 -25.67 -40.60
C SER A 441 8.71 -24.65 -41.35
N ARG A 442 9.06 -24.87 -42.62
CA ARG A 442 9.74 -23.85 -43.45
C ARG A 442 8.80 -22.87 -44.16
N ILE A 443 7.49 -22.84 -43.83
CA ILE A 443 6.49 -22.11 -44.64
C ILE A 443 5.60 -21.11 -43.86
N SER A 444 5.59 -21.06 -42.52
CA SER A 444 4.55 -20.27 -41.81
C SER A 444 4.96 -18.86 -41.35
N ASP A 445 6.24 -18.53 -41.24
CA ASP A 445 6.66 -17.29 -40.54
C ASP A 445 6.83 -16.07 -41.47
N GLN A 446 6.65 -16.21 -42.78
CA GLN A 446 6.69 -15.07 -43.71
C GLN A 446 5.36 -14.31 -43.84
N ASN A 447 4.25 -14.83 -43.34
CA ASN A 447 2.92 -14.25 -43.59
C ASN A 447 2.37 -13.37 -42.46
N SER A 448 3.01 -13.29 -41.29
CA SER A 448 2.52 -12.50 -40.15
C SER A 448 3.11 -11.09 -40.04
N GLU A 449 4.17 -10.77 -40.78
CA GLU A 449 4.77 -9.41 -40.80
C GLU A 449 4.15 -8.50 -41.88
N GLN A 450 3.17 -8.98 -42.65
CA GLN A 450 2.63 -8.27 -43.82
C GLN A 450 1.16 -7.84 -43.69
N THR A 451 0.62 -7.76 -42.47
CA THR A 451 -0.75 -7.25 -42.23
C THR A 451 -0.77 -6.15 -41.16
N GLU A 452 0.08 -5.14 -41.30
CA GLU A 452 -0.28 -3.79 -40.85
C GLU A 452 -0.60 -2.98 -42.11
N ALA A 453 -1.90 -2.73 -42.32
CA ALA A 453 -2.37 -1.85 -43.37
C ALA A 453 -1.95 -0.42 -43.03
N LEU A 454 -0.86 0.03 -43.64
CA LEU A 454 -0.47 1.43 -43.83
C LEU A 454 -1.53 2.12 -44.71
N ILE A 455 -2.63 2.54 -44.10
CA ILE A 455 -3.57 3.49 -44.71
C ILE A 455 -3.58 4.73 -43.84
N SER A 456 -2.59 5.59 -44.07
CA SER A 456 -2.71 7.03 -43.85
C SER A 456 -3.56 7.61 -44.98
N ILE A 457 -4.85 7.85 -44.75
CA ILE A 457 -5.64 8.72 -45.63
C ILE A 457 -5.44 10.15 -45.12
N ASN A 458 -4.34 10.76 -45.57
CA ASN A 458 -4.34 12.18 -45.88
C ASN A 458 -4.63 12.28 -47.38
N SER A 459 -5.77 12.84 -47.75
CA SER A 459 -6.00 13.35 -49.09
C SER A 459 -6.80 14.64 -48.98
N GLU A 460 -6.07 15.74 -48.93
CA GLU A 460 -6.47 16.98 -49.58
C GLU A 460 -6.84 16.67 -51.03
N HIS A 461 -8.00 17.14 -51.49
CA HIS A 461 -8.16 17.70 -52.83
C HIS A 461 -9.44 18.53 -52.92
N GLU A 462 -9.21 19.80 -53.27
CA GLU A 462 -10.02 20.71 -54.09
C GLU A 462 -11.30 20.14 -54.72
N ALA A 463 -12.42 20.83 -54.47
CA ALA A 463 -13.30 21.42 -55.49
C ALA A 463 -14.22 22.47 -54.86
#